data_AF-A0AAV7XXK9-F1
#
_entry.id   AF-A0AAV7XXK9-F1
#
_cell.length_a   1.000
_cell.length_b   1.000
_cell.length_c   1.000
_cell.angle_alpha   90.00
_cell.angle_beta   90.00
_cell.angle_gamma   90.00
#
_symmetry.space_group_name_H-M   'P 1'
#
loop_
_entity.id
_entity.type
_entity.pdbx_description
1 polymer ?
#
loop_
_entity_poly.entity_id
_entity_poly.type
_entity_poly.pdbx_seq_one_letter_code
_entity_poly.pdbx_strand_id
1 'polypeptide(L)'
;MNQKRDLDDLFLSCRKGDLIQVQYLVQEKEVDLNVRDQWDSTPLYYACLCGHKEVVEYLLASGARCEANTFDGERCVYGALDDVIRQILLNYKVVTSHTMRRNLYDEFLRRLLEGVHSDVTFIVHGTKFHVHKCILSARSSYFCSKFEGRWKNRKIIDTSHQLINHNAFKSLIQFLYTGRLETNINDVDIVLRLANQCLLPKLKTELEDQLKKVTAFESSKPNLCNKVKTLTIESPELVSDLAQDLGVLAVQAVPPALRDWVGADDLPLLPSAPLHLVDVCFVVDGHTFLCHKVFFALRSEYFKALLADHFCEAEQSSDGMPRIHVRGVHPQVFAAIVHYVYTNQVITELPERLLLELLTTADMYLLPGLQRACGQVLANRLSVLNVLTQLRLARFFNLQQLENQCYSFIASHIEKMKDMPELQELILQDADEVEGRQETDTIPIIDDIRYHVTLAVQDMSSMSEAQDKLRIIDDLLEELGLDA
;
A
#
# COMPACT_ATOMS: atom_id res chain seq x y z
N MET A 1 5.73 -26.11 13.79
CA MET A 1 6.22 -27.33 13.10
C MET A 1 5.54 -27.58 11.74
N ASN A 2 4.26 -27.29 11.53
CA ASN A 2 3.58 -27.57 10.25
C ASN A 2 3.99 -26.67 9.07
N GLN A 3 4.20 -25.37 9.30
CA GLN A 3 4.44 -24.41 8.20
C GLN A 3 5.72 -24.69 7.38
N LYS A 4 6.82 -25.12 8.03
CA LYS A 4 8.06 -25.51 7.33
C LYS A 4 7.85 -26.77 6.47
N ARG A 5 7.09 -27.74 6.99
CA ARG A 5 6.76 -28.97 6.27
C ARG A 5 5.84 -28.70 5.08
N ASP A 6 4.88 -27.80 5.23
CA ASP A 6 3.96 -27.41 4.15
C ASP A 6 4.69 -26.66 3.02
N LEU A 7 5.74 -25.89 3.33
CA LEU A 7 6.63 -25.27 2.34
C LEU A 7 7.48 -26.32 1.61
N ASP A 8 8.12 -27.23 2.35
CA ASP A 8 8.90 -28.33 1.77
C ASP A 8 8.01 -29.20 0.84
N ASP A 9 6.77 -29.45 1.25
CA ASP A 9 5.77 -30.16 0.46
C ASP A 9 5.37 -29.37 -0.80
N LEU A 10 5.24 -28.03 -0.74
CA LEU A 10 4.97 -27.20 -1.91
C LEU A 10 6.09 -27.28 -2.95
N PHE A 11 7.35 -27.12 -2.52
CA PHE A 11 8.51 -27.26 -3.39
C PHE A 11 8.58 -28.65 -4.02
N LEU A 12 8.33 -29.71 -3.24
CA LEU A 12 8.33 -31.08 -3.72
C LEU A 12 7.21 -31.34 -4.74
N SER A 13 6.01 -30.82 -4.50
CA SER A 13 4.87 -30.95 -5.40
C SER A 13 5.07 -30.19 -6.71
N CYS A 14 5.65 -29.00 -6.67
CA CYS A 14 6.04 -28.25 -7.87
C CYS A 14 7.11 -28.97 -8.70
N ARG A 15 8.08 -29.65 -8.05
CA ARG A 15 9.08 -30.49 -8.74
C ARG A 15 8.48 -31.75 -9.36
N LYS A 16 7.48 -32.36 -8.72
CA LYS A 16 6.82 -33.59 -9.18
C LYS A 16 5.71 -33.36 -10.21
N GLY A 17 5.17 -32.14 -10.29
CA GLY A 17 4.01 -31.84 -11.13
C GLY A 17 2.68 -32.21 -10.49
N ASP A 18 2.64 -32.35 -9.16
CA ASP A 18 1.43 -32.75 -8.43
C ASP A 18 0.49 -31.55 -8.24
N LEU A 19 -0.28 -31.24 -9.28
CA LEU A 19 -1.21 -30.11 -9.30
C LEU A 19 -2.24 -30.18 -8.17
N ILE A 20 -2.73 -31.38 -7.82
CA ILE A 20 -3.76 -31.56 -6.78
C ILE A 20 -3.18 -31.16 -5.42
N GLN A 21 -1.97 -31.60 -5.11
CA GLN A 21 -1.30 -31.24 -3.87
C GLN A 21 -0.93 -29.74 -3.86
N VAL A 22 -0.49 -29.17 -4.98
CA VAL A 22 -0.24 -27.71 -5.10
C VAL A 22 -1.54 -26.93 -4.84
N GLN A 23 -2.65 -27.32 -5.44
CA GLN A 23 -3.96 -26.70 -5.22
C GLN A 23 -4.38 -26.76 -3.75
N TYR A 24 -4.28 -27.93 -3.12
CA TYR A 24 -4.60 -28.10 -1.70
C TYR A 24 -3.73 -27.23 -0.79
N LEU A 25 -2.41 -27.18 -1.02
CA LEU A 25 -1.50 -26.35 -0.22
C LEU A 25 -1.77 -24.84 -0.39
N VAL A 26 -2.13 -24.41 -1.59
CA VAL A 26 -2.37 -23.00 -1.91
C VAL A 26 -3.75 -22.54 -1.44
N GLN A 27 -4.78 -23.35 -1.64
CA GLN A 27 -6.17 -22.97 -1.39
C GLN A 27 -6.60 -23.23 0.05
N GLU A 28 -6.22 -24.38 0.62
CA GLU A 28 -6.70 -24.80 1.94
C GLU A 28 -5.70 -24.47 3.07
N LYS A 29 -4.40 -24.40 2.74
CA LYS A 29 -3.34 -24.08 3.72
C LYS A 29 -2.72 -22.68 3.57
N GLU A 30 -3.14 -21.92 2.57
CA GLU A 30 -2.68 -20.55 2.30
C GLU A 30 -1.14 -20.42 2.27
N VAL A 31 -0.44 -21.42 1.75
CA VAL A 31 1.04 -21.40 1.68
C VAL A 31 1.49 -20.33 0.68
N ASP A 32 2.44 -19.48 1.09
CA ASP A 32 2.99 -18.43 0.24
C ASP A 32 3.73 -19.04 -0.97
N LEU A 33 3.35 -18.59 -2.17
CA LEU A 33 3.86 -19.07 -3.45
C LEU A 33 5.19 -18.44 -3.87
N ASN A 34 5.59 -17.35 -3.22
CA ASN A 34 6.78 -16.56 -3.59
C ASN A 34 7.94 -16.71 -2.60
N VAL A 35 7.93 -17.79 -1.81
CA VAL A 35 9.01 -18.14 -0.89
C VAL A 35 10.27 -18.61 -1.62
N ARG A 36 11.41 -18.53 -0.94
CA ARG A 36 12.71 -18.98 -1.41
C ARG A 36 13.20 -20.12 -0.55
N ASP A 37 13.79 -21.13 -1.17
CA ASP A 37 14.49 -22.20 -0.48
C ASP A 37 15.96 -21.84 -0.19
N GLN A 38 16.73 -22.80 0.32
CA GLN A 38 18.15 -22.63 0.61
C GLN A 38 19.04 -22.39 -0.63
N TRP A 39 18.51 -22.58 -1.84
CA TRP A 39 19.19 -22.31 -3.11
C TRP A 39 18.62 -21.08 -3.83
N ASP A 40 17.92 -20.23 -3.08
CA ASP A 40 17.29 -19.01 -3.57
C ASP A 40 16.32 -19.25 -4.74
N SER A 41 15.67 -20.42 -4.76
CA SER A 41 14.76 -20.85 -5.82
C SER A 41 13.31 -20.81 -5.36
N THR A 42 12.40 -20.49 -6.30
CA THR A 42 10.96 -20.38 -6.04
C THR A 42 10.20 -21.65 -6.45
N PRO A 43 8.99 -21.90 -5.92
CA PRO A 43 8.14 -23.00 -6.36
C PRO A 43 7.84 -22.93 -7.87
N LEU A 44 7.62 -21.72 -8.40
CA LEU A 44 7.40 -21.48 -9.83
C LEU A 44 8.62 -21.91 -10.65
N TYR A 45 9.82 -21.54 -10.23
CA TYR A 45 11.06 -21.93 -10.92
C TYR A 45 11.17 -23.45 -11.07
N TYR A 46 10.87 -24.23 -10.01
CA TYR A 46 10.90 -25.68 -10.10
C TYR A 46 9.84 -26.27 -11.03
N ALA A 47 8.63 -25.71 -11.04
CA ALA A 47 7.59 -26.13 -11.98
C ALA A 47 8.02 -25.87 -13.43
N CYS A 48 8.66 -24.73 -13.71
CA CYS A 48 9.22 -24.39 -15.03
C CYS A 48 10.38 -25.31 -15.42
N LEU A 49 11.32 -25.54 -14.50
CA LEU A 49 12.51 -26.37 -14.69
C LEU A 49 12.15 -27.83 -14.98
N CYS A 50 11.13 -28.35 -14.30
CA CYS A 50 10.69 -29.73 -14.45
C CYS A 50 9.65 -29.93 -15.57
N GLY A 51 9.20 -28.87 -16.24
CA GLY A 51 8.32 -28.97 -17.40
C GLY A 51 6.83 -29.15 -17.09
N HIS A 52 6.38 -28.78 -15.89
CA HIS A 52 5.01 -29.04 -15.44
C HIS A 52 4.07 -27.91 -15.82
N LYS A 53 3.64 -27.91 -17.09
CA LYS A 53 2.80 -26.85 -17.66
C LYS A 53 1.56 -26.53 -16.81
N GLU A 54 0.77 -27.52 -16.40
CA GLU A 54 -0.47 -27.24 -15.67
C GLU A 54 -0.20 -26.61 -14.30
N VAL A 55 0.92 -26.98 -13.65
CA VAL A 55 1.36 -26.37 -12.40
C VAL A 55 1.83 -24.93 -12.62
N VAL A 56 2.57 -24.66 -13.70
CA VAL A 56 3.00 -23.30 -14.06
C VAL A 56 1.80 -22.38 -14.30
N GLU A 57 0.83 -22.81 -15.10
CA GLU A 57 -0.38 -22.02 -15.37
C GLU A 57 -1.16 -21.73 -14.09
N TYR A 58 -1.29 -22.73 -13.20
CA TYR A 58 -1.97 -22.58 -11.92
C TYR A 58 -1.23 -21.62 -10.97
N LEU A 59 0.09 -21.76 -10.84
CA LEU A 59 0.90 -20.90 -9.96
C LEU A 59 0.86 -19.44 -10.41
N LEU A 60 0.99 -19.19 -11.72
CA LEU A 60 0.89 -17.85 -12.29
C LEU A 60 -0.49 -17.24 -12.03
N ALA A 61 -1.57 -18.00 -12.28
CA ALA A 61 -2.94 -17.58 -12.00
C ALA A 61 -3.20 -17.33 -10.50
N SER A 62 -2.43 -18.00 -9.62
CA SER A 62 -2.52 -17.87 -8.17
C SER A 62 -1.58 -16.79 -7.59
N GLY A 63 -0.90 -16.01 -8.44
CA GLY A 63 -0.09 -14.86 -8.02
C GLY A 63 1.40 -15.13 -7.82
N ALA A 64 1.95 -16.18 -8.43
CA ALA A 64 3.40 -16.37 -8.49
C ALA A 64 4.07 -15.26 -9.33
N ARG A 65 5.17 -14.70 -8.81
CA ARG A 65 5.91 -13.60 -9.44
C ARG A 65 6.73 -14.10 -10.62
N CYS A 66 6.45 -13.56 -11.79
CA CYS A 66 7.23 -13.79 -13.02
C CYS A 66 7.23 -12.53 -13.89
N GLU A 67 8.10 -11.59 -13.53
CA GLU A 67 8.24 -10.31 -14.24
C GLU A 67 9.47 -10.35 -15.16
N ALA A 68 9.32 -9.95 -16.42
CA ALA A 68 10.43 -9.84 -17.35
C ALA A 68 11.50 -8.85 -16.83
N ASN A 69 12.78 -9.15 -17.04
CA ASN A 69 13.94 -8.40 -16.53
C ASN A 69 14.09 -8.38 -15.01
N THR A 70 13.41 -9.26 -14.28
CA THR A 70 13.70 -9.51 -12.85
C THR A 70 14.52 -10.79 -12.69
N PHE A 71 15.31 -10.89 -11.63
CA PHE A 71 16.10 -12.09 -11.35
C PHE A 71 15.26 -13.38 -11.37
N ASP A 72 14.06 -13.33 -10.78
CA ASP A 72 13.16 -14.48 -10.69
C ASP A 72 12.48 -14.79 -12.04
N GLY A 73 12.04 -13.77 -12.77
CA GLY A 73 11.41 -13.94 -14.08
C GLY A 73 12.38 -14.46 -15.14
N GLU A 74 13.58 -13.89 -15.22
CA GLU A 74 14.63 -14.36 -16.14
C GLU A 74 14.99 -15.82 -15.84
N ARG A 75 15.16 -16.19 -14.57
CA ARG A 75 15.46 -17.58 -14.18
C ARG A 75 14.36 -18.56 -14.56
N CYS A 76 13.08 -18.18 -14.46
CA CYS A 76 11.97 -19.04 -14.89
C CYS A 76 11.96 -19.19 -16.41
N VAL A 77 12.22 -18.11 -17.17
CA VAL A 77 12.25 -18.11 -18.64
C VAL A 77 13.43 -18.91 -19.19
N TYR A 78 14.62 -18.72 -18.64
CA TYR A 78 15.82 -19.49 -19.01
C TYR A 78 15.74 -20.94 -18.53
N GLY A 79 15.17 -21.16 -17.33
CA GLY A 79 15.02 -22.48 -16.74
C GLY A 79 13.87 -23.32 -17.32
N ALA A 80 12.98 -22.74 -18.14
CA ALA A 80 11.86 -23.46 -18.73
C ALA A 80 12.32 -24.67 -19.56
N LEU A 81 11.77 -25.85 -19.25
CA LEU A 81 12.11 -27.11 -19.92
C LEU A 81 11.76 -27.10 -21.42
N ASP A 82 10.63 -26.50 -21.78
CA ASP A 82 10.12 -26.47 -23.15
C ASP A 82 9.71 -25.06 -23.63
N ASP A 83 9.61 -24.91 -24.96
CA ASP A 83 9.20 -23.66 -25.58
C ASP A 83 7.75 -23.29 -25.23
N VAL A 84 6.91 -24.26 -24.88
CA VAL A 84 5.51 -24.01 -24.49
C VAL A 84 5.46 -23.26 -23.17
N ILE A 85 6.20 -23.71 -22.14
CA ILE A 85 6.30 -23.01 -20.86
C ILE A 85 6.99 -21.67 -21.02
N ARG A 86 8.05 -21.59 -21.83
CA ARG A 86 8.71 -20.32 -22.13
C ARG A 86 7.74 -19.32 -22.76
N GLN A 87 6.91 -19.77 -23.70
CA GLN A 87 5.87 -18.94 -24.30
C GLN A 87 4.77 -18.59 -23.29
N ILE A 88 4.40 -19.49 -22.37
CA ILE A 88 3.45 -19.16 -21.29
C ILE A 88 4.03 -18.04 -20.44
N LEU A 89 5.27 -18.15 -19.96
CA LEU A 89 5.92 -17.14 -19.13
C LEU A 89 6.08 -15.78 -19.84
N LEU A 90 6.51 -15.79 -21.12
CA LEU A 90 6.69 -14.58 -21.93
C LEU A 90 5.35 -13.93 -22.34
N ASN A 91 4.33 -14.74 -22.61
CA ASN A 91 2.98 -14.26 -22.97
C ASN A 91 2.12 -14.00 -21.73
N TYR A 92 2.56 -14.46 -20.55
CA TYR A 92 2.02 -14.06 -19.26
C TYR A 92 2.46 -12.62 -18.99
N LYS A 93 1.90 -11.72 -19.79
CA LYS A 93 1.87 -10.30 -19.48
C LYS A 93 1.02 -10.18 -18.25
N VAL A 94 1.66 -9.96 -17.11
CA VAL A 94 0.99 -9.54 -15.89
C VAL A 94 0.20 -8.26 -16.22
N VAL A 95 -1.07 -8.41 -16.55
CA VAL A 95 -2.13 -7.45 -16.28
C VAL A 95 -2.54 -7.77 -14.84
N THR A 96 -2.09 -7.07 -13.79
CA THR A 96 -1.33 -5.81 -13.71
C THR A 96 -0.28 -5.82 -12.59
N SER A 97 0.78 -5.03 -12.75
CA SER A 97 1.77 -4.70 -11.72
C SER A 97 1.24 -3.76 -10.61
N HIS A 98 -0.06 -3.45 -10.60
CA HIS A 98 -0.72 -2.68 -9.52
C HIS A 98 -1.55 -3.53 -8.54
N THR A 99 -1.68 -4.85 -8.72
CA THR A 99 -2.67 -5.64 -7.98
C THR A 99 -2.18 -6.51 -6.83
N MET A 100 -0.91 -6.94 -6.70
CA MET A 100 -0.53 -7.84 -5.57
C MET A 100 0.94 -7.73 -5.08
N ARG A 101 1.47 -6.52 -4.88
CA ARG A 101 2.17 -6.29 -3.60
C ARG A 101 1.06 -5.95 -2.63
N ARG A 102 0.95 -6.62 -1.47
CA ARG A 102 -0.02 -6.25 -0.42
C ARG A 102 0.31 -4.84 0.08
N ASN A 103 -0.07 -3.83 -0.68
CA ASN A 103 -0.08 -2.45 -0.24
C ASN A 103 -1.07 -2.41 0.91
N LEU A 104 -0.62 -2.01 2.09
CA LEU A 104 -1.45 -1.90 3.28
C LEU A 104 -2.71 -1.07 3.01
N TYR A 105 -2.63 -0.13 2.06
CA TYR A 105 -3.79 0.64 1.63
C TYR A 105 -4.79 -0.16 0.80
N ASP A 106 -4.34 -0.92 -0.21
CA ASP A 106 -5.24 -1.73 -1.03
C ASP A 106 -5.92 -2.82 -0.17
N GLU A 107 -5.20 -3.41 0.78
CA GLU A 107 -5.75 -4.35 1.76
C GLU A 107 -6.77 -3.68 2.68
N PHE A 108 -6.50 -2.44 3.12
CA PHE A 108 -7.48 -1.63 3.85
C PHE A 108 -8.75 -1.41 3.02
N LEU A 109 -8.65 -1.00 1.75
CA LEU A 109 -9.80 -0.77 0.88
C LEU A 109 -10.59 -2.05 0.62
N ARG A 110 -9.91 -3.21 0.49
CA ARG A 110 -10.53 -4.53 0.37
C ARG A 110 -11.35 -4.88 1.62
N ARG A 111 -10.77 -4.74 2.81
CA ARG A 111 -11.46 -4.98 4.09
C ARG A 111 -12.62 -4.00 4.31
N LEU A 112 -12.48 -2.77 3.81
CA LEU A 112 -13.54 -1.77 3.82
C LEU A 112 -14.71 -2.21 2.92
N LEU A 113 -14.42 -2.76 1.73
CA LEU A 113 -15.40 -3.29 0.79
C LEU A 113 -16.13 -4.54 1.31
N GLU A 114 -15.52 -5.33 2.18
CA GLU A 114 -16.16 -6.49 2.85
C GLU A 114 -17.30 -6.08 3.80
N GLY A 115 -17.44 -4.78 4.11
CA GLY A 115 -18.57 -4.25 4.88
C GLY A 115 -18.41 -4.36 6.39
N VAL A 116 -17.17 -4.52 6.87
CA VAL A 116 -16.84 -4.50 8.31
C VAL A 116 -17.24 -3.14 8.90
N HIS A 117 -18.10 -3.14 9.92
CA HIS A 117 -18.71 -1.94 10.51
C HIS A 117 -19.65 -1.14 9.58
N SER A 118 -20.26 -1.80 8.59
CA SER A 118 -21.29 -1.16 7.73
C SER A 118 -22.49 -0.61 8.53
N ASP A 119 -23.00 0.53 8.08
CA ASP A 119 -24.13 1.26 8.69
C ASP A 119 -25.40 1.22 7.82
N VAL A 120 -25.31 0.65 6.61
CA VAL A 120 -26.43 0.43 5.71
C VAL A 120 -26.26 -0.84 4.87
N THR A 121 -27.38 -1.52 4.60
CA THR A 121 -27.43 -2.70 3.73
C THR A 121 -28.31 -2.44 2.52
N PHE A 122 -27.77 -2.62 1.32
CA PHE A 122 -28.56 -2.64 0.08
C PHE A 122 -29.00 -4.06 -0.25
N ILE A 123 -30.26 -4.22 -0.65
CA ILE A 123 -30.80 -5.49 -1.16
C ILE A 123 -31.07 -5.32 -2.67
N VAL A 124 -30.42 -6.14 -3.49
CA VAL A 124 -30.56 -6.15 -4.95
C VAL A 124 -30.89 -7.57 -5.38
N HIS A 125 -32.15 -7.83 -5.72
CA HIS A 125 -32.67 -9.15 -6.12
C HIS A 125 -32.31 -10.25 -5.10
N GLY A 126 -32.44 -9.94 -3.81
CA GLY A 126 -32.14 -10.85 -2.71
C GLY A 126 -30.68 -10.87 -2.25
N THR A 127 -29.75 -10.37 -3.06
CA THR A 127 -28.33 -10.24 -2.68
C THR A 127 -28.14 -9.04 -1.76
N LYS A 128 -27.45 -9.24 -0.63
CA LYS A 128 -27.17 -8.20 0.37
C LYS A 128 -25.79 -7.60 0.17
N PHE A 129 -25.71 -6.27 0.21
CA PHE A 129 -24.47 -5.50 0.14
C PHE A 129 -24.35 -4.65 1.39
N HIS A 130 -23.36 -4.97 2.23
CA HIS A 130 -23.03 -4.25 3.45
C HIS A 130 -22.08 -3.11 3.12
N VAL A 131 -22.52 -1.86 3.29
CA VAL A 131 -21.78 -0.66 2.84
C VAL A 131 -21.85 0.47 3.87
N HIS A 132 -21.01 1.49 3.68
CA HIS A 132 -20.85 2.65 4.55
C HIS A 132 -21.43 3.90 3.89
N LYS A 133 -22.37 4.58 4.56
CA LYS A 133 -22.97 5.82 4.05
C LYS A 133 -21.94 6.92 3.83
N CYS A 134 -20.94 7.05 4.70
CA CYS A 134 -19.92 8.10 4.60
C CYS A 134 -19.10 7.97 3.31
N ILE A 135 -18.67 6.74 2.97
CA ILE A 135 -17.91 6.46 1.74
C ILE A 135 -18.76 6.75 0.51
N LEU A 136 -19.99 6.21 0.45
CA LEU A 136 -20.86 6.44 -0.70
C LEU A 136 -21.21 7.93 -0.87
N SER A 137 -21.38 8.67 0.23
CA SER A 137 -21.66 10.11 0.19
C SER A 137 -20.46 10.92 -0.30
N ALA A 138 -19.26 10.59 0.15
CA ALA A 138 -18.02 11.21 -0.31
C ALA A 138 -17.78 10.96 -1.82
N ARG A 139 -18.10 9.75 -2.28
CA ARG A 139 -17.82 9.28 -3.65
C ARG A 139 -18.93 9.58 -4.65
N SER A 140 -20.09 10.07 -4.20
CA SER A 140 -21.24 10.31 -5.07
C SER A 140 -22.23 11.28 -4.43
N SER A 141 -22.45 12.40 -5.12
CA SER A 141 -23.46 13.40 -4.75
C SER A 141 -24.89 12.85 -4.76
N TYR A 142 -25.17 11.84 -5.61
CA TYR A 142 -26.44 11.12 -5.61
C TYR A 142 -26.67 10.42 -4.27
N PHE A 143 -25.70 9.61 -3.82
CA PHE A 143 -25.82 8.90 -2.54
C PHE A 143 -25.88 9.88 -1.38
N CYS A 144 -25.04 10.91 -1.37
CA CYS A 144 -25.09 11.99 -0.38
C CYS A 144 -26.50 12.58 -0.25
N SER A 145 -27.08 13.06 -1.36
CA SER A 145 -28.43 13.64 -1.38
C SER A 145 -29.51 12.66 -0.90
N LYS A 146 -29.38 11.37 -1.24
CA LYS A 146 -30.33 10.35 -0.80
C LYS A 146 -30.25 10.09 0.70
N PHE A 147 -29.03 10.05 1.26
CA PHE A 147 -28.81 9.88 2.70
C PHE A 147 -29.18 11.12 3.51
N GLU A 148 -29.22 12.31 2.92
CA GLU A 148 -29.79 13.49 3.58
C GLU A 148 -31.32 13.51 3.52
N GLY A 149 -31.90 12.95 2.46
CA GLY A 149 -33.34 12.87 2.25
C GLY A 149 -33.95 11.52 2.63
N ARG A 150 -34.45 10.81 1.62
CA ARG A 150 -35.32 9.62 1.77
C ARG A 150 -34.68 8.46 2.53
N TRP A 151 -33.35 8.36 2.55
CA TRP A 151 -32.61 7.24 3.13
C TRP A 151 -31.95 7.55 4.49
N LYS A 152 -32.11 8.77 5.01
CA LYS A 152 -31.45 9.24 6.24
C LYS A 152 -31.44 8.24 7.38
N ASN A 153 -32.61 7.83 7.83
CA ASN A 153 -32.78 6.93 8.98
C ASN A 153 -32.93 5.45 8.57
N ARG A 154 -32.63 5.08 7.32
CA ARG A 154 -32.75 3.69 6.85
C ARG A 154 -31.47 2.92 7.10
N LYS A 155 -31.62 1.71 7.63
CA LYS A 155 -30.55 0.70 7.74
C LYS A 155 -30.59 -0.32 6.60
N ILE A 156 -31.75 -0.51 5.98
CA ILE A 156 -31.96 -1.42 4.85
C ILE A 156 -32.60 -0.65 3.71
N ILE A 157 -32.03 -0.76 2.52
CA ILE A 157 -32.50 -0.11 1.30
C ILE A 157 -32.67 -1.19 0.22
N ASP A 158 -33.92 -1.46 -0.14
CA ASP A 158 -34.22 -2.37 -1.26
C ASP A 158 -34.24 -1.57 -2.56
N THR A 159 -33.38 -1.96 -3.50
CA THR A 159 -33.28 -1.36 -4.84
C THR A 159 -33.45 -2.43 -5.93
N SER A 160 -34.23 -3.47 -5.65
CA SER A 160 -34.56 -4.53 -6.61
C SER A 160 -35.44 -4.01 -7.75
N HIS A 161 -34.81 -3.42 -8.76
CA HIS A 161 -35.44 -2.93 -9.98
C HIS A 161 -35.07 -3.83 -11.16
N GLN A 162 -35.99 -4.03 -12.10
CA GLN A 162 -35.79 -4.94 -13.25
C GLN A 162 -34.61 -4.57 -14.15
N LEU A 163 -34.19 -3.30 -14.15
CA LEU A 163 -33.09 -2.79 -14.98
C LEU A 163 -31.71 -2.85 -14.31
N ILE A 164 -31.61 -3.36 -13.08
CA ILE A 164 -30.38 -3.47 -12.30
C ILE A 164 -30.20 -4.94 -11.95
N ASN A 165 -28.98 -5.47 -11.99
CA ASN A 165 -28.67 -6.79 -11.44
C ASN A 165 -27.60 -6.67 -10.34
N HIS A 166 -27.43 -7.74 -9.55
CA HIS A 166 -26.51 -7.72 -8.41
C HIS A 166 -25.03 -7.69 -8.85
N ASN A 167 -24.67 -8.20 -10.02
CA ASN A 167 -23.29 -8.19 -10.52
C ASN A 167 -22.83 -6.77 -10.90
N ALA A 168 -23.63 -6.06 -11.70
CA ALA A 168 -23.36 -4.68 -12.06
C ALA A 168 -23.34 -3.75 -10.83
N PHE A 169 -24.24 -4.00 -9.86
CA PHE A 169 -24.23 -3.28 -8.60
C PHE A 169 -22.96 -3.57 -7.79
N LYS A 170 -22.50 -4.83 -7.74
CA LYS A 170 -21.22 -5.21 -7.10
C LYS A 170 -20.05 -4.46 -7.75
N SER A 171 -19.98 -4.40 -9.07
CA SER A 171 -18.93 -3.66 -9.81
C SER A 171 -18.94 -2.17 -9.51
N LEU A 172 -20.12 -1.55 -9.42
CA LEU A 172 -20.27 -0.16 -9.00
C LEU A 172 -19.76 0.06 -7.56
N ILE A 173 -20.14 -0.80 -6.62
CA ILE A 173 -19.70 -0.69 -5.23
C ILE A 173 -18.19 -0.89 -5.14
N GLN A 174 -17.61 -1.84 -5.87
CA GLN A 174 -16.16 -2.03 -5.95
C GLN A 174 -15.46 -0.72 -6.36
N PHE A 175 -15.93 -0.07 -7.43
CA PHE A 175 -15.38 1.21 -7.87
C PHE A 175 -15.46 2.31 -6.81
N LEU A 176 -16.59 2.43 -6.12
CA LEU A 176 -16.75 3.45 -5.10
C LEU A 176 -15.77 3.27 -3.93
N TYR A 177 -15.34 2.04 -3.64
CA TYR A 177 -14.40 1.74 -2.56
C TYR A 177 -12.94 1.74 -2.99
N THR A 178 -12.64 1.30 -4.21
CA THR A 178 -11.26 1.00 -4.62
C THR A 178 -10.76 1.88 -5.76
N GLY A 179 -11.64 2.65 -6.40
CA GLY A 179 -11.33 3.37 -7.64
C GLY A 179 -11.14 2.45 -8.85
N ARG A 180 -11.25 1.12 -8.66
CA ARG A 180 -11.10 0.08 -9.69
C ARG A 180 -12.44 -0.59 -9.94
N LEU A 181 -12.72 -0.95 -11.18
CA LEU A 181 -13.95 -1.65 -11.53
C LEU A 181 -13.64 -2.88 -12.36
N GLU A 182 -14.17 -4.02 -11.96
CA GLU A 182 -14.19 -5.24 -12.77
C GLU A 182 -15.64 -5.64 -13.04
N THR A 183 -15.98 -5.84 -14.31
CA THR A 183 -17.34 -6.23 -14.71
C THR A 183 -17.33 -7.19 -15.89
N ASN A 184 -18.33 -8.06 -15.95
CA ASN A 184 -18.57 -8.86 -17.14
C ASN A 184 -19.01 -7.95 -18.31
N ILE A 185 -18.59 -8.28 -19.53
CA ILE A 185 -18.95 -7.51 -20.74
C ILE A 185 -20.48 -7.40 -20.92
N ASN A 186 -21.23 -8.44 -20.53
CA ASN A 186 -22.69 -8.47 -20.62
C ASN A 186 -23.38 -7.51 -19.63
N ASP A 187 -22.67 -7.10 -18.57
CA ASP A 187 -23.18 -6.22 -17.52
C ASP A 187 -22.82 -4.74 -17.74
N VAL A 188 -21.94 -4.43 -18.70
CA VAL A 188 -21.40 -3.07 -18.92
C VAL A 188 -22.50 -2.04 -19.17
N ASP A 189 -23.53 -2.36 -19.96
CA ASP A 189 -24.66 -1.43 -20.20
C ASP A 189 -25.48 -1.14 -18.94
N ILE A 190 -25.53 -2.08 -17.99
CA ILE A 190 -26.16 -1.88 -16.69
C ILE A 190 -25.26 -0.99 -15.83
N VAL A 191 -23.94 -1.25 -15.81
CA VAL A 191 -22.97 -0.42 -15.08
C VAL A 191 -22.96 1.02 -15.60
N LEU A 192 -23.04 1.24 -16.91
CA LEU A 192 -23.13 2.59 -17.51
C LEU A 192 -24.39 3.34 -17.05
N ARG A 193 -25.54 2.66 -17.03
CA ARG A 193 -26.79 3.23 -16.50
C ARG A 193 -26.68 3.57 -15.02
N LEU A 194 -26.08 2.69 -14.23
CA LEU A 194 -25.84 2.90 -12.82
C LEU A 194 -24.88 4.07 -12.56
N ALA A 195 -23.78 4.17 -13.31
CA ALA A 195 -22.83 5.27 -13.23
C ALA A 195 -23.51 6.61 -13.54
N ASN A 196 -24.36 6.65 -14.57
CA ASN A 196 -25.15 7.84 -14.91
C ASN A 196 -26.14 8.21 -13.80
N GLN A 197 -26.87 7.23 -13.24
CA GLN A 197 -27.82 7.46 -12.15
C GLN A 197 -27.13 7.93 -10.86
N CYS A 198 -25.97 7.37 -10.55
CA CYS A 198 -25.17 7.69 -9.36
C CYS A 198 -24.29 8.93 -9.56
N LEU A 199 -24.43 9.64 -10.69
CA LEU A 199 -23.71 10.86 -11.03
C LEU A 199 -22.17 10.68 -11.01
N LEU A 200 -21.69 9.63 -11.68
CA LEU A 200 -20.28 9.27 -11.82
C LEU A 200 -19.79 9.49 -13.26
N PRO A 201 -19.61 10.74 -13.72
CA PRO A 201 -19.30 11.04 -15.12
C PRO A 201 -17.95 10.49 -15.58
N LYS A 202 -16.90 10.59 -14.74
CA LYS A 202 -15.55 10.10 -15.07
C LYS A 202 -15.53 8.58 -15.29
N LEU A 203 -16.19 7.81 -14.41
CA LEU A 203 -16.33 6.36 -14.58
C LEU A 203 -17.06 6.02 -15.89
N LYS A 204 -18.14 6.76 -16.19
CA LYS A 204 -18.91 6.54 -17.41
C LYS A 204 -18.05 6.73 -18.65
N THR A 205 -17.29 7.83 -18.72
CA THR A 205 -16.39 8.11 -19.85
C THR A 205 -15.33 7.02 -20.01
N GLU A 206 -14.69 6.61 -18.92
CA GLU A 206 -13.65 5.57 -18.98
C GLU A 206 -14.23 4.20 -19.40
N LEU A 207 -15.42 3.83 -18.92
CA LEU A 207 -16.12 2.61 -19.37
C LEU A 207 -16.45 2.65 -20.86
N GLU A 208 -16.97 3.78 -21.36
CA GLU A 208 -17.28 3.96 -22.79
C GLU A 208 -16.01 3.84 -23.65
N ASP A 209 -14.89 4.42 -23.20
CA ASP A 209 -13.64 4.38 -23.94
C ASP A 209 -12.98 2.99 -23.91
N GLN A 210 -13.01 2.27 -22.79
CA GLN A 210 -12.56 0.89 -22.74
C GLN A 210 -13.43 -0.04 -23.59
N LEU A 211 -14.75 0.17 -23.60
CA LEU A 211 -15.65 -0.61 -24.46
C LEU A 211 -15.35 -0.40 -25.95
N LYS A 212 -15.05 0.85 -26.37
CA LYS A 212 -14.61 1.14 -27.74
C LYS A 212 -13.31 0.40 -28.08
N LYS A 213 -12.34 0.40 -27.17
CA LYS A 213 -11.05 -0.31 -27.36
C LYS A 213 -11.26 -1.81 -27.52
N VAL A 214 -12.08 -2.43 -26.67
CA VAL A 214 -12.44 -3.85 -26.77
C VAL A 214 -13.11 -4.15 -28.10
N THR A 215 -14.08 -3.34 -28.51
CA THR A 215 -14.80 -3.52 -29.79
C THR A 215 -13.86 -3.40 -31.00
N ALA A 216 -12.94 -2.44 -30.99
CA ALA A 216 -11.94 -2.28 -32.04
C ALA A 216 -10.98 -3.47 -32.08
N PHE A 217 -10.54 -3.97 -30.92
CA PHE A 217 -9.69 -5.14 -30.80
C PHE A 217 -10.36 -6.40 -31.37
N GLU A 218 -11.62 -6.67 -31.00
CA GLU A 218 -12.36 -7.83 -31.52
C GLU A 218 -12.57 -7.76 -33.03
N SER A 219 -12.84 -6.56 -33.56
CA SER A 219 -12.98 -6.32 -35.01
C SER A 219 -11.67 -6.59 -35.77
N SER A 220 -10.51 -6.35 -35.14
CA SER A 220 -9.19 -6.59 -35.77
C SER A 220 -8.76 -8.07 -35.79
N LYS A 221 -9.39 -8.93 -34.98
CA LYS A 221 -9.04 -10.36 -34.84
C LYS A 221 -10.29 -11.25 -34.88
N PRO A 222 -10.93 -11.41 -36.05
CA PRO A 222 -12.21 -12.12 -36.18
C PRO A 222 -12.13 -13.63 -35.86
N ASN A 223 -10.94 -14.24 -35.97
CA ASN A 223 -10.71 -15.66 -35.69
C ASN A 223 -10.34 -15.96 -34.23
N LEU A 224 -10.51 -15.00 -33.31
CA LEU A 224 -10.20 -15.21 -31.90
C LEU A 224 -11.21 -16.18 -31.27
N CYS A 225 -10.75 -17.37 -30.89
CA CYS A 225 -11.60 -18.43 -30.32
C CYS A 225 -12.26 -18.02 -28.98
N ASN A 226 -11.68 -17.04 -28.28
CA ASN A 226 -12.15 -16.55 -26.97
C ASN A 226 -12.34 -15.02 -27.02
N LYS A 227 -13.59 -14.57 -27.08
CA LYS A 227 -13.95 -13.15 -26.94
C LYS A 227 -13.61 -12.59 -25.56
N VAL A 228 -13.49 -11.27 -25.45
CA VAL A 228 -13.26 -10.60 -24.16
C VAL A 228 -14.50 -10.78 -23.28
N LYS A 229 -14.33 -11.38 -22.10
CA LYS A 229 -15.43 -11.68 -21.17
C LYS A 229 -15.55 -10.67 -20.03
N THR A 230 -14.45 -10.04 -19.67
CA THR A 230 -14.32 -9.15 -18.52
C THR A 230 -13.70 -7.84 -18.98
N LEU A 231 -14.25 -6.74 -18.48
CA LEU A 231 -13.74 -5.40 -18.66
C LEU A 231 -13.25 -4.88 -17.31
N THR A 232 -12.03 -4.36 -17.28
CA THR A 232 -11.39 -3.81 -16.09
C THR A 232 -11.08 -2.33 -16.30
N ILE A 233 -11.45 -1.51 -15.33
CA ILE A 233 -11.08 -0.10 -15.23
C ILE A 233 -10.07 0.05 -14.11
N GLU A 234 -8.86 0.47 -14.48
CA GLU A 234 -7.78 0.81 -13.57
C GLU A 234 -7.02 1.98 -14.18
N SER A 235 -7.34 3.20 -13.75
CA SER A 235 -6.69 4.44 -14.19
C SER A 235 -6.02 5.13 -13.00
N PRO A 236 -4.77 5.60 -13.13
CA PRO A 236 -4.12 6.42 -12.10
C PRO A 236 -4.95 7.63 -11.68
N GLU A 237 -5.69 8.24 -12.62
CA GLU A 237 -6.55 9.39 -12.36
C GLU A 237 -7.71 9.04 -11.41
N LEU A 238 -8.36 7.89 -11.62
CA LEU A 238 -9.48 7.43 -10.79
C LEU A 238 -9.04 7.00 -9.38
N VAL A 239 -7.80 6.51 -9.26
CA VAL A 239 -7.18 6.22 -7.95
C VAL A 239 -6.84 7.51 -7.22
N SER A 240 -6.34 8.54 -7.92
CA SER A 240 -6.12 9.87 -7.35
C SER A 240 -7.44 10.49 -6.88
N ASP A 241 -8.51 10.39 -7.68
CA ASP A 241 -9.85 10.86 -7.32
C ASP A 241 -10.36 10.18 -6.05
N LEU A 242 -10.08 8.88 -5.84
CA LEU A 242 -10.43 8.19 -4.60
C LEU A 242 -9.78 8.82 -3.38
N ALA A 243 -8.48 9.09 -3.42
CA ALA A 243 -7.80 9.74 -2.32
C ALA A 243 -8.37 11.14 -2.05
N GLN A 244 -8.70 11.90 -3.10
CA GLN A 244 -9.30 13.23 -2.98
C GLN A 244 -10.72 13.19 -2.39
N ASP A 245 -11.59 12.31 -2.90
CA ASP A 245 -12.96 12.16 -2.42
C ASP A 245 -13.00 11.75 -0.95
N LEU A 246 -12.17 10.77 -0.54
CA LEU A 246 -12.04 10.38 0.85
C LEU A 246 -11.37 11.48 1.71
N GLY A 247 -10.52 12.31 1.09
CA GLY A 247 -9.91 13.50 1.71
C GLY A 247 -10.93 14.53 2.20
N VAL A 248 -12.12 14.61 1.58
CA VAL A 248 -13.23 15.42 2.09
C VAL A 248 -13.57 15.05 3.53
N LEU A 249 -13.62 13.75 3.83
CA LEU A 249 -13.93 13.26 5.17
C LEU A 249 -12.82 13.63 6.16
N ALA A 250 -11.55 13.62 5.74
CA ALA A 250 -10.45 14.11 6.56
C ALA A 250 -10.58 15.61 6.87
N VAL A 251 -10.86 16.45 5.87
CA VAL A 251 -10.99 17.90 6.10
C VAL A 251 -12.17 18.22 7.01
N GLN A 252 -13.30 17.51 6.84
CA GLN A 252 -14.45 17.63 7.74
C GLN A 252 -14.13 17.19 9.17
N ALA A 253 -13.35 16.11 9.31
CA ALA A 253 -12.96 15.58 10.61
C ALA A 253 -12.02 16.51 11.38
N VAL A 254 -11.20 17.30 10.69
CA VAL A 254 -10.25 18.23 11.32
C VAL A 254 -10.96 19.55 11.71
N PRO A 255 -10.75 20.06 12.94
CA PRO A 255 -11.31 21.34 13.37
C PRO A 255 -10.87 22.50 12.46
N PRO A 256 -11.72 23.51 12.20
CA PRO A 256 -11.39 24.63 11.31
C PRO A 256 -10.06 25.32 11.62
N ALA A 257 -9.72 25.49 12.90
CA ALA A 257 -8.47 26.12 13.34
C ALA A 257 -7.18 25.38 12.96
N LEU A 258 -7.28 24.14 12.47
CA LEU A 258 -6.14 23.30 12.07
C LEU A 258 -6.15 22.97 10.57
N ARG A 259 -7.07 23.56 9.78
CA ARG A 259 -7.25 23.22 8.35
C ARG A 259 -6.26 23.90 7.42
N ASP A 260 -5.64 25.01 7.84
CA ASP A 260 -4.70 25.79 7.03
C ASP A 260 -3.54 24.94 6.45
N TRP A 261 -3.24 23.79 7.08
CA TRP A 261 -2.15 22.89 6.72
C TRP A 261 -2.57 21.65 5.91
N VAL A 262 -3.89 21.42 5.77
CA VAL A 262 -4.45 20.25 5.06
C VAL A 262 -4.72 20.58 3.58
N GLY A 263 -4.15 21.68 3.06
CA GLY A 263 -4.38 22.13 1.68
C GLY A 263 -5.77 22.71 1.46
N ALA A 264 -6.27 23.50 2.42
CA ALA A 264 -7.62 24.06 2.39
C ALA A 264 -7.85 25.16 1.33
N ASP A 265 -6.81 25.66 0.67
CA ASP A 265 -6.92 26.71 -0.36
C ASP A 265 -7.61 26.20 -1.63
N ASP A 266 -7.59 24.89 -1.89
CA ASP A 266 -8.30 24.23 -2.98
C ASP A 266 -9.37 23.27 -2.46
N LEU A 267 -10.10 23.63 -1.39
CA LEU A 267 -11.33 22.91 -1.03
C LEU A 267 -12.29 23.05 -2.21
N PRO A 268 -12.42 22.03 -3.08
CA PRO A 268 -13.34 22.14 -4.19
C PRO A 268 -14.73 22.22 -3.58
N LEU A 269 -15.71 22.64 -4.37
CA LEU A 269 -17.15 22.63 -4.05
C LEU A 269 -17.67 21.18 -3.87
N LEU A 270 -16.97 20.35 -3.10
CA LEU A 270 -17.19 18.94 -2.90
C LEU A 270 -18.42 18.74 -2.03
N PRO A 271 -19.22 17.69 -2.29
CA PRO A 271 -20.38 17.39 -1.48
C PRO A 271 -19.93 17.12 -0.05
N SER A 272 -20.38 17.97 0.88
CA SER A 272 -20.18 17.76 2.30
C SER A 272 -20.83 16.43 2.68
N ALA A 273 -20.04 15.41 3.05
CA ALA A 273 -20.63 14.23 3.67
C ALA A 273 -21.40 14.67 4.92
N PRO A 274 -22.59 14.12 5.19
CA PRO A 274 -23.42 14.64 6.27
C PRO A 274 -22.78 14.39 7.64
N LEU A 275 -22.64 15.44 8.46
CA LEU A 275 -22.00 15.35 9.79
C LEU A 275 -22.67 14.33 10.73
N HIS A 276 -23.95 14.00 10.51
CA HIS A 276 -24.66 12.98 11.29
C HIS A 276 -24.20 11.54 11.01
N LEU A 277 -23.28 11.33 10.06
CA LEU A 277 -22.64 10.03 9.79
C LEU A 277 -21.36 9.80 10.60
N VAL A 278 -20.88 10.83 11.31
CA VAL A 278 -19.78 10.72 12.26
C VAL A 278 -20.23 9.84 13.44
N ASP A 279 -19.37 8.90 13.84
CA ASP A 279 -19.67 7.94 14.90
C ASP A 279 -18.61 7.90 16.01
N VAL A 280 -17.54 8.70 15.91
CA VAL A 280 -16.55 8.88 16.99
C VAL A 280 -15.98 10.29 17.03
N CYS A 281 -15.73 10.78 18.24
CA CYS A 281 -15.10 12.06 18.50
C CYS A 281 -13.76 11.86 19.21
N PHE A 282 -12.66 12.36 18.64
CA PHE A 282 -11.38 12.45 19.34
C PHE A 282 -11.17 13.87 19.88
N VAL A 283 -10.73 13.98 21.13
CA VAL A 283 -10.43 15.27 21.79
C VAL A 283 -8.93 15.34 22.05
N VAL A 284 -8.24 16.29 21.42
CA VAL A 284 -6.78 16.47 21.51
C VAL A 284 -6.50 17.91 21.92
N ASP A 285 -5.93 18.14 23.10
CA ASP A 285 -5.69 19.48 23.68
C ASP A 285 -6.88 20.46 23.52
N GLY A 286 -8.10 19.98 23.78
CA GLY A 286 -9.33 20.77 23.67
C GLY A 286 -9.90 20.91 22.25
N HIS A 287 -9.16 20.50 21.22
CA HIS A 287 -9.68 20.43 19.85
C HIS A 287 -10.51 19.17 19.63
N THR A 288 -11.63 19.31 18.94
CA THR A 288 -12.57 18.22 18.65
C THR A 288 -12.46 17.76 17.20
N PHE A 289 -12.13 16.48 17.02
CA PHE A 289 -12.05 15.81 15.73
C PHE A 289 -13.25 14.87 15.56
N LEU A 290 -14.01 15.06 14.49
CA LEU A 290 -15.25 14.33 14.22
C LEU A 290 -15.00 13.27 13.15
N CYS A 291 -14.80 12.03 13.57
CA CYS A 291 -14.25 10.97 12.73
C CYS A 291 -15.22 9.79 12.52
N HIS A 292 -14.79 8.88 11.66
CA HIS A 292 -15.50 7.65 11.32
C HIS A 292 -14.70 6.44 11.80
N LYS A 293 -15.25 5.66 12.73
CA LYS A 293 -14.56 4.54 13.40
C LYS A 293 -13.93 3.57 12.42
N VAL A 294 -14.63 3.26 11.34
CA VAL A 294 -14.21 2.25 10.36
C VAL A 294 -12.82 2.55 9.77
N PHE A 295 -12.48 3.81 9.53
CA PHE A 295 -11.18 4.19 8.97
C PHE A 295 -10.05 3.95 9.98
N PHE A 296 -10.26 4.32 11.24
CA PHE A 296 -9.27 4.13 12.30
C PHE A 296 -9.10 2.64 12.65
N ALA A 297 -10.21 1.92 12.83
CA ALA A 297 -10.20 0.51 13.22
C ALA A 297 -9.63 -0.43 12.13
N LEU A 298 -9.72 -0.08 10.85
CA LEU A 298 -9.16 -0.90 9.78
C LEU A 298 -7.71 -0.55 9.43
N ARG A 299 -7.22 0.64 9.82
CA ARG A 299 -5.86 1.09 9.50
C ARG A 299 -4.87 0.96 10.64
N SER A 300 -5.35 0.83 11.87
CA SER A 300 -4.53 0.74 13.06
C SER A 300 -5.11 -0.29 14.02
N GLU A 301 -4.30 -1.28 14.37
CA GLU A 301 -4.69 -2.27 15.39
C GLU A 301 -4.78 -1.62 16.79
N TYR A 302 -4.02 -0.54 17.04
CA TYR A 302 -4.18 0.28 18.25
C TYR A 302 -5.58 0.89 18.32
N PHE A 303 -6.01 1.60 17.27
CA PHE A 303 -7.35 2.21 17.27
C PHE A 303 -8.46 1.16 17.20
N LYS A 304 -8.24 0.03 16.54
CA LYS A 304 -9.18 -1.09 16.53
C LYS A 304 -9.41 -1.61 17.95
N ALA A 305 -8.35 -1.86 18.71
CA ALA A 305 -8.46 -2.24 20.12
C ALA A 305 -9.15 -1.13 20.92
N LEU A 306 -8.70 0.13 20.74
CA LEU A 306 -9.27 1.32 21.38
C LEU A 306 -10.79 1.49 21.15
N LEU A 307 -11.29 1.05 20.00
CA LEU A 307 -12.69 1.20 19.62
C LEU A 307 -13.53 -0.06 19.88
N ALA A 308 -12.91 -1.22 20.03
CA ALA A 308 -13.58 -2.51 20.25
C ALA A 308 -13.90 -2.76 21.72
N ASP A 309 -12.96 -2.47 22.62
CA ASP A 309 -13.24 -2.49 24.04
C ASP A 309 -14.11 -1.27 24.36
N HIS A 310 -15.25 -1.43 25.02
CA HIS A 310 -16.01 -0.29 25.53
C HIS A 310 -15.17 0.42 26.62
N PHE A 311 -14.27 1.33 26.22
CA PHE A 311 -13.27 1.91 27.13
C PHE A 311 -13.90 2.70 28.28
N CYS A 312 -13.26 2.59 29.45
CA CYS A 312 -13.53 3.38 30.66
C CYS A 312 -13.22 4.88 30.48
N GLU A 313 -12.51 5.25 29.40
CA GLU A 313 -12.10 6.62 29.05
C GLU A 313 -13.10 7.32 28.13
N ALA A 314 -14.07 6.58 27.60
CA ALA A 314 -15.14 7.14 26.79
C ALA A 314 -16.18 7.78 27.73
N GLU A 315 -16.16 9.11 27.83
CA GLU A 315 -17.31 9.81 28.39
C GLU A 315 -18.52 9.58 27.48
N GLN A 316 -19.56 8.92 28.01
CA GLN A 316 -20.84 8.87 27.33
C GLN A 316 -21.41 10.28 27.29
N SER A 317 -21.30 10.92 26.13
CA SER A 317 -21.92 12.21 25.89
C SER A 317 -23.45 12.07 25.86
N SER A 318 -24.17 13.16 26.15
CA SER A 318 -25.64 13.20 26.09
C SER A 318 -26.21 12.84 24.70
N ASP A 319 -25.39 12.94 23.65
CA ASP A 319 -25.73 12.61 22.26
C ASP A 319 -25.40 11.15 21.89
N GLY A 320 -24.86 10.35 22.82
CA GLY A 320 -24.53 8.94 22.60
C GLY A 320 -23.29 8.70 21.72
N MET A 321 -22.65 9.74 21.18
CA MET A 321 -21.38 9.64 20.47
C MET A 321 -20.22 9.44 21.44
N PRO A 322 -19.35 8.42 21.25
CA PRO A 322 -18.18 8.20 22.09
C PRO A 322 -17.16 9.32 21.89
N ARG A 323 -16.67 9.87 23.00
CA ARG A 323 -15.60 10.89 23.02
C ARG A 323 -14.33 10.29 23.63
N ILE A 324 -13.26 10.27 22.87
CA ILE A 324 -11.98 9.66 23.22
C ILE A 324 -10.95 10.77 23.41
N HIS A 325 -10.39 10.88 24.61
CA HIS A 325 -9.36 11.86 24.91
C HIS A 325 -7.98 11.33 24.53
N VAL A 326 -7.37 11.96 23.52
CA VAL A 326 -6.02 11.65 23.08
C VAL A 326 -5.06 12.58 23.83
N ARG A 327 -4.10 12.00 24.56
CA ARG A 327 -3.13 12.74 25.39
C ARG A 327 -1.73 12.63 24.80
N GLY A 328 -0.92 13.67 25.00
CA GLY A 328 0.50 13.65 24.65
C GLY A 328 0.79 13.71 23.15
N VAL A 329 -0.16 14.16 22.33
CA VAL A 329 0.00 14.32 20.88
C VAL A 329 -0.39 15.75 20.51
N HIS A 330 0.48 16.45 19.81
CA HIS A 330 0.17 17.80 19.33
C HIS A 330 -1.03 17.80 18.35
N PRO A 331 -1.96 18.76 18.41
CA PRO A 331 -3.16 18.75 17.56
C PRO A 331 -2.87 18.71 16.06
N GLN A 332 -1.80 19.36 15.60
CA GLN A 332 -1.37 19.32 14.19
C GLN A 332 -0.86 17.93 13.78
N VAL A 333 -0.19 17.21 14.69
CA VAL A 333 0.26 15.83 14.44
C VAL A 333 -0.95 14.90 14.33
N PHE A 334 -1.94 15.07 15.23
CA PHE A 334 -3.18 14.32 15.12
C PHE A 334 -3.97 14.64 13.86
N ALA A 335 -4.00 15.91 13.42
CA ALA A 335 -4.58 16.29 12.13
C ALA A 335 -3.88 15.60 10.94
N ALA A 336 -2.54 15.47 10.97
CA ALA A 336 -1.79 14.72 9.96
C ALA A 336 -2.12 13.21 9.97
N ILE A 337 -2.32 12.62 11.14
CA ILE A 337 -2.78 11.23 11.28
C ILE A 337 -4.18 11.06 10.70
N VAL A 338 -5.12 11.96 11.03
CA VAL A 338 -6.47 11.97 10.46
C VAL A 338 -6.38 12.01 8.93
N HIS A 339 -5.62 12.97 8.37
CA HIS A 339 -5.41 13.07 6.94
C HIS A 339 -4.92 11.74 6.33
N TYR A 340 -3.85 11.17 6.88
CA TYR A 340 -3.29 9.90 6.42
C TYR A 340 -4.28 8.73 6.52
N VAL A 341 -5.07 8.66 7.59
CA VAL A 341 -6.05 7.59 7.82
C VAL A 341 -7.15 7.60 6.74
N TYR A 342 -7.53 8.77 6.22
CA TYR A 342 -8.53 8.84 5.14
C TYR A 342 -7.93 8.73 3.73
N THR A 343 -6.77 9.35 3.49
CA THR A 343 -6.24 9.55 2.12
C THR A 343 -5.07 8.64 1.77
N ASN A 344 -4.45 8.02 2.77
CA ASN A 344 -3.16 7.32 2.66
C ASN A 344 -2.01 8.22 2.18
N GLN A 345 -2.16 9.55 2.31
CA GLN A 345 -1.13 10.53 1.98
C GLN A 345 -0.56 11.18 3.23
N VAL A 346 0.76 11.40 3.24
CA VAL A 346 1.45 12.15 4.29
C VAL A 346 1.54 13.62 3.91
N ILE A 347 1.43 14.51 4.89
CA ILE A 347 1.64 15.94 4.69
C ILE A 347 3.14 16.19 4.58
N THR A 348 3.60 16.51 3.37
CA THR A 348 5.03 16.61 3.03
C THR A 348 5.67 17.93 3.47
N GLU A 349 4.89 18.94 3.84
CA GLU A 349 5.35 20.29 4.20
C GLU A 349 5.46 20.51 5.71
N LEU A 350 5.31 19.46 6.52
CA LEU A 350 5.43 19.58 7.98
C LEU A 350 6.82 20.08 8.40
N PRO A 351 6.92 20.99 9.38
CA PRO A 351 8.17 21.34 10.04
C PRO A 351 8.83 20.10 10.61
N GLU A 352 10.16 20.04 10.58
CA GLU A 352 10.92 18.84 10.98
C GLU A 352 10.54 18.35 12.39
N ARG A 353 10.38 19.27 13.37
CA ARG A 353 9.92 18.92 14.73
C ARG A 353 8.61 18.12 14.74
N LEU A 354 7.62 18.55 13.95
CA LEU A 354 6.31 17.90 13.87
C LEU A 354 6.37 16.61 13.04
N LEU A 355 7.25 16.53 12.04
CA LEU A 355 7.46 15.32 11.25
C LEU A 355 8.09 14.19 12.10
N LEU A 356 9.04 14.53 12.98
CA LEU A 356 9.62 13.58 13.94
C LEU A 356 8.59 13.14 14.99
N GLU A 357 7.80 14.08 15.52
CA GLU A 357 6.69 13.77 16.42
C GLU A 357 5.64 12.87 15.73
N LEU A 358 5.33 13.13 14.45
CA LEU A 358 4.46 12.27 13.64
C LEU A 358 5.02 10.87 13.45
N LEU A 359 6.32 10.73 13.21
CA LEU A 359 6.99 9.42 13.08
C LEU A 359 6.88 8.62 14.38
N THR A 360 7.16 9.25 15.54
CA THR A 360 7.03 8.61 16.86
C THR A 360 5.57 8.24 17.17
N THR A 361 4.62 9.11 16.84
CA THR A 361 3.19 8.87 17.08
C THR A 361 2.64 7.80 16.16
N ALA A 362 3.14 7.71 14.92
CA ALA A 362 2.77 6.66 13.97
C ALA A 362 3.22 5.27 14.46
N ASP A 363 4.39 5.18 15.10
CA ASP A 363 4.83 3.97 15.79
C ASP A 363 3.89 3.58 16.93
N MET A 364 3.64 4.53 17.84
CA MET A 364 2.75 4.35 18.99
C MET A 364 1.34 3.89 18.58
N TYR A 365 0.81 4.44 17.48
CA TYR A 365 -0.52 4.08 16.97
C TYR A 365 -0.51 2.93 15.97
N LEU A 366 0.61 2.21 15.80
CA LEU A 366 0.73 1.05 14.93
C LEU A 366 0.26 1.37 13.49
N LEU A 367 0.79 2.47 12.93
CA LEU A 367 0.54 2.95 11.57
C LEU A 367 1.81 2.79 10.70
N PRO A 368 2.23 1.56 10.35
CA PRO A 368 3.50 1.30 9.66
C PRO A 368 3.57 1.88 8.24
N GLY A 369 2.43 2.09 7.59
CA GLY A 369 2.41 2.80 6.31
C GLY A 369 2.71 4.30 6.46
N LEU A 370 2.30 4.93 7.57
CA LEU A 370 2.62 6.32 7.88
C LEU A 370 4.07 6.48 8.27
N GLN A 371 4.62 5.57 9.09
CA GLN A 371 6.05 5.57 9.44
C GLN A 371 6.94 5.54 8.19
N ARG A 372 6.64 4.63 7.25
CA ARG A 372 7.36 4.56 5.96
C ARG A 372 7.20 5.84 5.13
N ALA A 373 6.00 6.41 5.10
CA ALA A 373 5.76 7.67 4.40
C ALA A 373 6.53 8.84 5.02
N CYS A 374 6.59 8.94 6.36
CA CYS A 374 7.43 9.90 7.07
C CYS A 374 8.92 9.69 6.72
N GLY A 375 9.39 8.44 6.72
CA GLY A 375 10.75 8.09 6.30
C GLY A 375 11.09 8.59 4.89
N GLN A 376 10.17 8.43 3.92
CA GLN A 376 10.37 8.95 2.57
C GLN A 376 10.43 10.49 2.52
N VAL A 377 9.65 11.19 3.35
CA VAL A 377 9.73 12.66 3.45
C VAL A 377 11.08 13.09 4.03
N LEU A 378 11.57 12.39 5.05
CA LEU A 378 12.89 12.64 5.64
C LEU A 378 14.01 12.39 4.62
N ALA A 379 13.90 11.32 3.82
CA ALA A 379 14.84 11.00 2.75
C ALA A 379 14.94 12.10 1.69
N ASN A 380 13.79 12.68 1.31
CA ASN A 380 13.74 13.78 0.35
C ASN A 380 14.33 15.09 0.89
N ARG A 381 14.60 15.17 2.21
CA ARG A 381 15.15 16.33 2.92
C ARG A 381 16.56 16.05 3.47
N LEU A 382 17.24 15.02 2.97
CA LEU A 382 18.61 14.70 3.37
C LEU A 382 19.57 15.82 2.97
N SER A 383 20.50 16.10 3.87
CA SER A 383 21.58 17.05 3.73
C SER A 383 22.78 16.58 4.54
N VAL A 384 23.94 17.15 4.24
CA VAL A 384 25.18 16.88 4.99
C VAL A 384 25.02 17.18 6.49
N LEU A 385 24.14 18.12 6.86
CA LEU A 385 23.91 18.52 8.25
C LEU A 385 23.03 17.55 9.05
N ASN A 386 22.16 16.79 8.39
CA ASN A 386 21.15 15.98 9.09
C ASN A 386 21.24 14.47 8.79
N VAL A 387 21.97 14.02 7.75
CA VAL A 387 21.97 12.62 7.33
C VAL A 387 22.35 11.63 8.43
N LEU A 388 23.29 11.95 9.32
CA LEU A 388 23.69 11.07 10.43
C LEU A 388 22.58 10.95 11.48
N THR A 389 21.88 12.06 11.77
CA THR A 389 20.72 12.02 12.67
C THR A 389 19.55 11.24 12.06
N GLN A 390 19.33 11.37 10.76
CA GLN A 390 18.31 10.62 10.03
C GLN A 390 18.65 9.13 9.93
N LEU A 391 19.92 8.78 9.79
CA LEU A 391 20.40 7.40 9.82
C LEU A 391 20.14 6.74 11.19
N ARG A 392 20.48 7.43 12.29
CA ARG A 392 20.19 6.96 13.65
C ARG A 392 18.68 6.75 13.85
N LEU A 393 17.85 7.67 13.36
CA LEU A 393 16.38 7.53 13.38
C LEU A 393 15.89 6.35 12.53
N ALA A 394 16.48 6.16 11.34
CA ALA A 394 16.11 5.07 10.46
C ALA A 394 16.37 3.70 11.11
N ARG A 395 17.53 3.53 11.75
CA ARG A 395 17.87 2.33 12.53
C ARG A 395 16.91 2.15 13.70
N PHE A 396 16.64 3.20 14.48
CA PHE A 396 15.75 3.15 15.64
C PHE A 396 14.31 2.70 15.28
N PHE A 397 13.76 3.22 14.18
CA PHE A 397 12.41 2.88 13.71
C PHE A 397 12.37 1.73 12.68
N ASN A 398 13.50 1.09 12.39
CA ASN A 398 13.62 0.04 11.35
C ASN A 398 13.13 0.48 9.96
N LEU A 399 13.45 1.71 9.55
CA LEU A 399 13.10 2.29 8.25
C LEU A 399 14.18 1.97 7.19
N GLN A 400 14.24 0.71 6.75
CA GLN A 400 15.26 0.21 5.81
C GLN A 400 15.46 1.09 4.56
N GLN A 401 14.38 1.63 3.99
CA GLN A 401 14.49 2.46 2.80
C GLN A 401 15.19 3.81 3.10
N LEU A 402 14.86 4.44 4.23
CA LEU A 402 15.51 5.68 4.65
C LEU A 402 16.97 5.42 5.02
N GLU A 403 17.25 4.30 5.69
CA GLU A 403 18.61 3.88 6.03
C GLU A 403 19.48 3.72 4.79
N ASN A 404 19.02 2.95 3.79
CA ASN A 404 19.73 2.80 2.50
C ASN A 404 19.91 4.15 1.78
N GLN A 405 18.91 5.03 1.84
CA GLN A 405 19.02 6.38 1.27
C GLN A 405 20.06 7.23 2.01
N CYS A 406 20.19 7.08 3.33
CA CYS A 406 21.24 7.73 4.12
C CYS A 406 22.63 7.23 3.73
N TYR A 407 22.84 5.91 3.59
CA TYR A 407 24.14 5.37 3.16
C TYR A 407 24.50 5.82 1.75
N SER A 408 23.54 5.79 0.81
CA SER A 408 23.75 6.33 -0.53
C SER A 408 24.10 7.83 -0.52
N PHE A 409 23.48 8.61 0.36
CA PHE A 409 23.80 10.01 0.54
C PHE A 409 25.20 10.23 1.13
N ILE A 410 25.58 9.46 2.16
CA ILE A 410 26.91 9.51 2.77
C ILE A 410 27.98 9.12 1.74
N ALA A 411 27.81 8.02 1.01
CA ALA A 411 28.71 7.57 -0.04
C ALA A 411 28.95 8.64 -1.12
N SER A 412 27.90 9.36 -1.53
CA SER A 412 28.02 10.44 -2.51
C SER A 412 28.69 11.71 -1.96
N HIS A 413 28.74 11.89 -0.63
CA HIS A 413 29.25 13.10 0.03
C HIS A 413 30.42 12.83 1.00
N ILE A 414 31.04 11.65 0.95
CA ILE A 414 32.02 11.20 1.94
C ILE A 414 33.21 12.16 2.10
N GLU A 415 33.65 12.80 1.01
CA GLU A 415 34.69 13.83 0.99
C GLU A 415 34.41 15.00 1.95
N LYS A 416 33.13 15.39 2.09
CA LYS A 416 32.70 16.49 2.95
C LYS A 416 32.42 16.04 4.39
N MET A 417 32.31 14.73 4.60
CA MET A 417 31.82 14.15 5.84
C MET A 417 32.90 13.43 6.65
N LYS A 418 34.02 13.03 6.04
CA LYS A 418 35.09 12.26 6.71
C LYS A 418 35.63 12.90 8.00
N ASP A 419 35.68 14.23 8.03
CA ASP A 419 36.22 14.99 9.17
C ASP A 419 35.13 15.30 10.23
N MET A 420 33.88 14.83 10.04
CA MET A 420 32.79 15.07 10.98
C MET A 420 32.91 14.12 12.19
N PRO A 421 32.98 14.65 13.42
CA PRO A 421 33.14 13.83 14.61
C PRO A 421 31.95 12.89 14.81
N GLU A 422 30.75 13.28 14.38
CA GLU A 422 29.54 12.45 14.50
C GLU A 422 29.60 11.21 13.59
N LEU A 423 30.26 11.28 12.43
CA LEU A 423 30.45 10.13 11.54
C LEU A 423 31.50 9.18 12.13
N GLN A 424 32.62 9.74 12.61
CA GLN A 424 33.67 8.97 13.27
C GLN A 424 33.15 8.24 14.51
N GLU A 425 32.35 8.91 15.34
CA GLU A 425 31.69 8.30 16.51
C GLU A 425 30.79 7.13 16.09
N LEU A 426 30.02 7.28 15.00
CA LEU A 426 29.13 6.23 14.51
C LEU A 426 29.91 5.01 13.98
N ILE A 427 31.03 5.23 13.29
CA ILE A 427 31.91 4.15 12.82
C ILE A 427 32.52 3.39 14.00
N LEU A 428 33.01 4.11 15.01
CA LEU A 428 33.56 3.50 16.22
C LEU A 428 32.50 2.70 17.00
N GLN A 429 31.28 3.21 17.10
CA GLN A 429 30.16 2.49 17.72
C GLN A 429 29.84 1.18 17.00
N ASP A 430 29.73 1.21 15.67
CA ASP A 430 29.50 0.00 14.87
C ASP A 430 30.68 -0.99 14.97
N ALA A 431 31.93 -0.50 15.07
CA ALA A 431 33.11 -1.35 15.25
C ALA A 431 33.14 -2.03 16.63
N ASP A 432 32.85 -1.28 17.70
CA ASP A 432 32.77 -1.81 19.08
C ASP A 432 31.68 -2.90 19.19
N GLU A 433 30.54 -2.73 18.49
CA GLU A 433 29.46 -3.72 18.47
C GLU A 433 29.89 -5.06 17.82
N VAL A 434 30.76 -5.02 16.81
CA VAL A 434 31.31 -6.21 16.14
C VAL A 434 32.35 -6.89 17.02
N GLU A 435 33.29 -6.13 17.62
CA GLU A 435 34.31 -6.69 18.53
C GLU A 435 33.65 -7.37 19.74
N GLY A 436 32.59 -6.76 20.29
CA GLY A 436 31.82 -7.32 21.40
C GLY A 436 31.14 -8.66 21.10
N ARG A 437 30.90 -8.99 19.82
CA ARG A 437 30.33 -10.27 19.38
C ARG A 437 31.38 -11.34 19.07
N GLN A 438 32.68 -11.02 19.17
CA GLN A 438 33.80 -11.87 18.72
C GLN A 438 33.69 -12.29 17.23
N GLU A 439 33.03 -11.47 16.42
CA GLU A 439 32.90 -11.68 14.99
C GLU A 439 34.14 -11.10 14.30
N THR A 440 34.68 -11.78 13.29
CA THR A 440 35.71 -11.23 12.39
C THR A 440 35.08 -10.44 11.25
N ASP A 441 33.86 -9.95 11.46
CA ASP A 441 33.04 -9.34 10.43
C ASP A 441 33.48 -7.90 10.18
N THR A 442 33.20 -7.43 8.97
CA THR A 442 33.43 -6.06 8.53
C THR A 442 32.47 -5.09 9.22
N ILE A 443 32.88 -3.83 9.35
CA ILE A 443 32.09 -2.80 10.05
C ILE A 443 30.84 -2.47 9.20
N PRO A 444 29.60 -2.68 9.70
CA PRO A 444 28.39 -2.62 8.88
C PRO A 444 28.20 -1.30 8.12
N ILE A 445 28.34 -0.15 8.80
CA ILE A 445 28.23 1.16 8.15
C ILE A 445 29.25 1.34 7.01
N ILE A 446 30.46 0.80 7.16
CA ILE A 446 31.50 0.89 6.14
C ILE A 446 31.12 0.05 4.92
N ASP A 447 30.63 -1.17 5.14
CA ASP A 447 30.20 -2.05 4.06
C ASP A 447 29.06 -1.44 3.25
N ASP A 448 28.07 -0.86 3.92
CA ASP A 448 26.95 -0.19 3.25
C ASP A 448 27.41 1.03 2.44
N ILE A 449 28.32 1.84 3.00
CA ILE A 449 28.92 2.97 2.27
C ILE A 449 29.71 2.46 1.05
N ARG A 450 30.60 1.47 1.22
CA ARG A 450 31.41 0.88 0.14
C ARG A 450 30.53 0.25 -0.95
N TYR A 451 29.44 -0.42 -0.56
CA TYR A 451 28.43 -0.96 -1.47
C TYR A 451 27.85 0.15 -2.34
N HIS A 452 27.41 1.26 -1.75
CA HIS A 452 26.83 2.38 -2.48
C HIS A 452 27.84 3.15 -3.35
N VAL A 453 29.10 3.26 -2.93
CA VAL A 453 30.18 3.80 -3.78
C VAL A 453 30.37 2.93 -5.03
N THR A 454 30.39 1.61 -4.85
CA THR A 454 30.58 0.65 -5.95
C THR A 454 29.36 0.60 -6.89
N LEU A 455 28.15 0.65 -6.33
CA LEU A 455 26.89 0.64 -7.09
C LEU A 455 26.73 1.88 -8.00
N ALA A 456 27.35 3.00 -7.65
CA ALA A 456 27.30 4.23 -8.43
C ALA A 456 28.15 4.20 -9.72
N VAL A 457 29.02 3.21 -9.89
CA VAL A 457 29.90 3.08 -11.07
C VAL A 457 29.10 2.63 -12.30
N GLN A 458 28.94 3.53 -13.27
CA GLN A 458 28.23 3.27 -14.53
C GLN A 458 29.13 3.39 -15.76
N ASP A 459 30.27 4.08 -15.64
CA ASP A 459 31.22 4.35 -16.71
C ASP A 459 32.66 4.50 -16.18
N MET A 460 33.63 4.68 -17.10
CA MET A 460 35.04 4.78 -16.73
C MET A 460 35.38 6.03 -15.89
N SER A 461 34.61 7.11 -16.02
CA SER A 461 34.79 8.32 -15.20
C SER A 461 34.34 8.10 -13.75
N SER A 462 33.16 7.51 -13.56
CA SER A 462 32.62 7.16 -12.24
C SER A 462 33.45 6.08 -11.54
N MET A 463 34.20 5.26 -12.29
CA MET A 463 35.15 4.29 -11.71
C MET A 463 36.32 4.96 -11.00
N SER A 464 36.89 6.04 -11.56
CA SER A 464 37.98 6.79 -10.92
C SER A 464 37.48 7.50 -9.66
N GLU A 465 36.32 8.15 -9.73
CA GLU A 465 35.72 8.83 -8.58
C GLU A 465 35.37 7.85 -7.45
N ALA A 466 34.88 6.65 -7.79
CA ALA A 466 34.62 5.61 -6.81
C ALA A 466 35.92 5.11 -6.14
N GLN A 467 37.02 4.96 -6.88
CA GLN A 467 38.32 4.59 -6.31
C GLN A 467 38.85 5.65 -5.34
N ASP A 468 38.71 6.93 -5.67
CA ASP A 468 39.11 8.03 -4.78
C ASP A 468 38.26 8.01 -3.49
N LYS A 469 36.95 7.79 -3.61
CA LYS A 469 36.04 7.65 -2.45
C LYS A 469 36.36 6.45 -1.57
N LEU A 470 36.69 5.30 -2.16
CA LEU A 470 37.11 4.11 -1.41
C LEU A 470 38.41 4.38 -0.65
N ARG A 471 39.38 5.04 -1.28
CA ARG A 471 40.62 5.43 -0.61
C ARG A 471 40.38 6.37 0.57
N ILE A 472 39.46 7.32 0.44
CA ILE A 472 39.07 8.20 1.56
C ILE A 472 38.51 7.41 2.73
N ILE A 473 37.74 6.35 2.46
CA ILE A 473 37.20 5.46 3.51
C ILE A 473 38.34 4.69 4.19
N ASP A 474 39.29 4.16 3.42
CA ASP A 474 40.44 3.44 3.97
C ASP A 474 41.32 4.36 4.84
N ASP A 475 41.64 5.56 4.34
CA ASP A 475 42.39 6.57 5.09
C ASP A 475 41.67 6.95 6.40
N LEU A 476 40.33 7.07 6.37
CA LEU A 476 39.52 7.36 7.55
C LEU A 476 39.56 6.22 8.59
N LEU A 477 39.56 4.96 8.16
CA LEU A 477 39.65 3.81 9.06
C LEU A 477 41.04 3.72 9.71
N GLU A 478 42.10 3.96 8.94
CA GLU A 478 43.46 4.02 9.47
C GLU A 478 43.61 5.13 10.52
N GLU A 479 43.03 6.31 10.28
CA GLU A 479 43.02 7.43 11.24
C GLU A 479 42.29 7.08 12.54
N LEU A 480 41.24 6.25 12.47
CA LEU A 480 40.50 5.76 13.63
C LEU A 480 41.14 4.56 14.32
N GLY A 481 42.23 4.01 13.78
CA GLY A 481 42.93 2.84 14.30
C GLY A 481 42.18 1.52 14.07
N LEU A 482 41.34 1.48 13.02
CA LEU A 482 40.55 0.31 12.61
C LEU A 482 41.19 -0.34 11.38
N ASP A 483 41.07 -1.67 11.26
CA ASP A 483 41.53 -2.38 10.08
C ASP A 483 40.62 -2.06 8.87
N ALA A 484 41.22 -1.65 7.75
CA ALA A 484 40.54 -1.26 6.52
C ALA A 484 39.96 -2.44 5.72
#